data_AF-A0A3R9ARD4-F1
#
_entry.id   AF-A0A3R9ARD4-F1
#
_cell.length_a   1.000
_cell.length_b   1.000
_cell.length_c   1.000
_cell.angle_alpha   90.00
_cell.angle_beta   90.00
_cell.angle_gamma   90.00
#
_symmetry.space_group_name_H-M   'P 1'
#
loop_
_entity.id
_entity.type
_entity.pdbx_description
1 polymer ?
#
loop_
_entity_poly.entity_id
_entity_poly.type
_entity_poly.pdbx_seq_one_letter_code
_entity_poly.pdbx_strand_id
1 'polypeptide(L)' 'MSFIELCLAGEAAASDIDRYVAKWHAGEAGHDQTLPEYLGMTWAEYQQWATRPSVLPSILEARLNGATLADELAESEE' A
#
# COMPACT_ATOMS: atom_id res chain seq x y z
N MET A 1 -5.44 -11.59 2.92
CA MET A 1 -3.99 -11.43 3.18
C MET A 1 -3.39 -10.58 2.08
N SER A 2 -3.71 -9.30 2.14
CA SER A 2 -3.06 -8.27 1.33
C SER A 2 -1.75 -7.85 1.97
N PHE A 3 -0.86 -7.23 1.20
CA PHE A 3 0.42 -6.73 1.71
C PHE A 3 0.28 -5.81 2.93
N ILE A 4 -0.74 -4.93 2.94
CA ILE A 4 -1.04 -4.02 4.04
C ILE A 4 -1.37 -4.79 5.33
N GLU A 5 -2.11 -5.90 5.26
CA GLU A 5 -2.41 -6.73 6.44
C GLU A 5 -1.15 -7.35 7.04
N LEU A 6 -0.22 -7.81 6.18
CA LEU A 6 1.07 -8.35 6.61
C LEU A 6 1.95 -7.24 7.22
N CYS A 7 1.87 -6.03 6.69
CA CYS A 7 2.56 -4.87 7.25
C CYS A 7 1.98 -4.49 8.64
N LEU A 8 0.66 -4.53 8.80
CA LEU A 8 -0.02 -4.35 10.09
C LEU A 8 0.35 -5.42 11.12
N ALA A 9 0.55 -6.66 10.67
CA ALA A 9 0.99 -7.77 11.51
C ALA A 9 2.49 -7.73 11.88
N GLY A 10 3.27 -6.82 11.28
CA GLY A 10 4.73 -6.78 11.41
C GLY A 10 5.45 -7.91 10.68
N GLU A 11 4.75 -8.61 9.77
CA GLU A 11 5.28 -9.72 8.96
C GLU A 11 5.86 -9.26 7.62
N ALA A 12 5.55 -8.04 7.18
CA ALA A 12 6.11 -7.44 5.95
C ALA A 12 6.54 -5.99 6.19
N ALA A 13 7.58 -5.55 5.47
CA ALA A 13 8.06 -4.17 5.50
C ALA A 13 7.87 -3.51 4.13
N ALA A 14 7.85 -2.17 4.09
CA ALA A 14 7.85 -1.39 2.85
C ALA A 14 8.91 -1.86 1.83
N SER A 15 10.07 -2.33 2.29
CA SER A 15 11.14 -2.87 1.45
C SER A 15 10.76 -4.19 0.73
N ASP A 16 9.84 -4.98 1.27
CA ASP A 16 9.33 -6.20 0.62
C ASP A 16 8.38 -5.89 -0.54
N ILE A 17 7.86 -4.66 -0.65
CA ILE A 17 6.93 -4.30 -1.73
C ILE A 17 7.48 -4.67 -3.10
N ASP A 18 8.77 -4.45 -3.33
CA ASP A 18 9.41 -4.65 -4.63
C ASP A 18 9.32 -6.13 -5.04
N ARG A 19 9.51 -7.03 -4.07
CA ARG A 19 9.33 -8.47 -4.25
C ARG A 19 7.88 -8.85 -4.52
N TYR A 20 6.93 -8.21 -3.84
CA TYR A 20 5.50 -8.47 -4.05
C TYR A 20 5.04 -7.98 -5.43
N VAL A 21 5.48 -6.80 -5.84
CA VAL A 21 5.22 -6.21 -7.16
C VAL A 21 5.85 -7.07 -8.26
N ALA A 22 7.09 -7.54 -8.06
CA ALA A 22 7.75 -8.44 -9.00
C ALA A 22 6.99 -9.75 -9.18
N LYS A 23 6.52 -10.38 -8.09
CA LYS A 23 5.69 -11.59 -8.14
C LYS A 23 4.35 -11.36 -8.85
N TRP A 24 3.72 -10.21 -8.60
CA TRP A 24 2.50 -9.82 -9.30
C TRP A 24 2.76 -9.62 -10.80
N HIS A 25 3.84 -8.92 -11.16
CA HIS A 25 4.27 -8.73 -12.55
C HIS A 25 4.63 -10.04 -13.25
N ALA A 26 5.16 -11.02 -12.53
CA ALA A 26 5.46 -12.36 -13.02
C ALA A 26 4.20 -13.23 -13.19
N GLY A 27 3.03 -12.77 -12.72
CA GLY A 27 1.80 -13.55 -12.69
C GLY A 27 1.79 -14.68 -11.64
N GLU A 28 2.77 -14.69 -10.74
CA GLU A 28 2.85 -15.65 -9.62
C GLU A 28 1.86 -15.30 -8.50
N ALA A 29 1.44 -14.04 -8.40
CA ALA A 29 0.54 -13.54 -7.37
C ALA A 29 -0.48 -12.52 -7.91
N GLY A 30 -1.62 -12.38 -7.24
CA GLY A 30 -2.70 -11.46 -7.64
C GLY A 30 -3.34 -11.82 -8.98
N HIS A 31 -3.47 -13.12 -9.26
CA HIS A 31 -4.29 -13.60 -10.38
C HIS A 31 -5.70 -13.03 -10.23
N ASP A 32 -6.18 -12.31 -11.25
CA ASP A 32 -7.48 -11.62 -11.29
C ASP A 32 -7.62 -10.39 -10.37
N GLN A 33 -6.56 -9.95 -9.69
CA GLN A 33 -6.59 -8.78 -8.80
C GLN A 33 -5.68 -7.66 -9.32
N THR A 34 -6.14 -6.42 -9.16
CA THR A 34 -5.28 -5.27 -9.43
C THR A 34 -4.18 -5.15 -8.37
N LEU A 35 -3.02 -4.60 -8.73
CA LEU A 35 -1.93 -4.34 -7.78
C LEU A 35 -2.41 -3.60 -6.50
N PRO A 36 -3.26 -2.54 -6.56
CA PRO A 36 -3.83 -1.94 -5.35
C PRO A 36 -4.62 -2.93 -4.49
N GLU A 37 -5.43 -3.82 -5.07
CA GLU A 37 -6.17 -4.84 -4.31
C GLU A 37 -5.24 -5.87 -3.68
N TYR A 38 -4.23 -6.33 -4.43
CA TYR A 38 -3.22 -7.27 -3.96
C TYR A 38 -2.40 -6.67 -2.80
N LEU A 39 -2.06 -5.40 -2.92
CA LEU A 39 -1.35 -4.66 -1.89
C LEU A 39 -2.27 -4.27 -0.72
N GLY A 40 -3.58 -4.14 -0.93
CA GLY A 40 -4.54 -3.67 0.06
C GLY A 40 -4.60 -2.14 0.16
N MET A 41 -4.24 -1.43 -0.91
CA MET A 41 -4.27 0.03 -1.03
C MET A 41 -5.46 0.49 -1.86
N THR A 42 -5.87 1.75 -1.67
CA THR A 42 -6.84 2.37 -2.57
C THR A 42 -6.19 2.80 -3.88
N TRP A 43 -7.01 3.01 -4.91
CA TRP A 43 -6.56 3.53 -6.19
C TRP A 43 -5.88 4.90 -6.07
N ALA A 44 -6.32 5.77 -5.15
CA ALA A 44 -5.71 7.07 -4.91
C ALA A 44 -4.27 6.95 -4.36
N GLU A 45 -4.05 6.06 -3.38
CA GLU A 45 -2.72 5.77 -2.84
C GLU A 45 -1.82 5.15 -3.89
N TYR A 46 -2.35 4.21 -4.67
CA TYR A 46 -1.63 3.59 -5.77
C TYR A 46 -1.21 4.62 -6.82
N GLN A 47 -2.06 5.59 -7.18
CA GLN A 47 -1.67 6.64 -8.13
C GLN A 47 -0.53 7.51 -7.59
N GLN A 48 -0.57 7.85 -6.29
CA GLN A 48 0.49 8.62 -5.65
C GLN A 48 1.79 7.83 -5.60
N TRP A 49 1.73 6.55 -5.23
CA TRP A 49 2.86 5.65 -5.24
C TRP A 49 3.43 5.40 -6.65
N ALA A 50 2.56 5.20 -7.64
CA ALA A 50 2.95 5.02 -9.04
C ALA A 50 3.67 6.25 -9.59
N THR A 51 3.29 7.45 -9.13
CA THR A 51 3.97 8.70 -9.48
C THR A 51 5.26 8.90 -8.68
N ARG A 52 5.27 8.47 -7.41
CA ARG A 52 6.39 8.61 -6.48
C ARG A 52 6.55 7.34 -5.64
N PRO A 53 7.42 6.39 -6.05
CA PRO A 53 7.62 5.16 -5.30
C PRO A 53 8.14 5.40 -3.87
N SER A 54 8.78 6.55 -3.64
CA SER A 54 9.27 7.00 -2.33
C SER A 54 8.18 7.27 -1.30
N VAL A 55 6.91 7.45 -1.69
CA VAL A 55 5.81 7.69 -0.73
C VAL A 55 5.19 6.41 -0.18
N LEU A 56 5.58 5.25 -0.71
CA LEU A 56 5.09 3.96 -0.24
C LEU A 56 5.24 3.75 1.28
N PRO A 57 6.44 3.93 1.90
CA PRO A 57 6.59 3.76 3.34
C PRO A 57 5.65 4.70 4.11
N SER A 58 5.48 5.94 3.66
CA SER A 58 4.56 6.90 4.29
C SER A 58 3.10 6.46 4.20
N ILE A 59 2.67 5.89 3.08
CA ILE A 59 1.31 5.33 2.91
C ILE A 59 1.11 4.14 3.85
N LEU A 60 2.09 3.25 3.94
CA LEU A 60 2.05 2.08 4.82
C LEU A 60 2.04 2.49 6.29
N GLU A 61 2.84 3.48 6.68
CA GLU A 61 2.87 4.03 8.04
C GLU A 61 1.53 4.69 8.42
N ALA A 62 0.92 5.47 7.51
CA ALA A 62 -0.41 6.05 7.73
C ALA A 62 -1.45 4.95 7.99
N ARG A 63 -1.46 3.92 7.12
CA ARG A 63 -2.34 2.75 7.25
C ARG A 63 -2.08 1.93 8.52
N LEU A 64 -0.82 1.76 8.90
CA LEU A 64 -0.38 1.08 10.12
C LEU A 64 -0.91 1.80 11.37
N ASN A 65 -0.91 3.13 11.35
CA ASN A 65 -1.39 3.97 12.45
C ASN A 65 -2.93 4.10 12.49
N GLY A 66 -3.64 3.46 11.56
CA GLY A 66 -5.11 3.56 11.43
C GLY A 66 -5.59 4.89 10.83
N ALA A 67 -4.67 5.75 10.40
CA ALA A 67 -4.98 7.00 9.73
C ALA A 67 -5.13 6.74 8.22
N THR A 68 -6.32 6.99 7.69
CA THR A 68 -6.46 7.07 6.24
C THR A 68 -5.80 8.38 5.80
N LEU A 69 -5.07 8.41 4.67
CA LEU A 69 -4.60 9.70 4.10
C LEU A 69 -5.74 10.74 3.96
N ALA A 70 -6.98 10.26 3.84
CA ALA A 70 -8.20 11.06 3.83
C ALA A 70 -8.59 11.67 5.20
N ASP A 71 -8.17 11.08 6.30
CA ASP A 71 -8.43 11.54 7.68
C ASP A 71 -7.53 12.75 7.99
N GLU A 72 -6.23 12.64 7.69
CA GLU A 72 -5.25 13.73 7.90
C GLU A 72 -5.52 14.97 7.02
N LEU A 73 -6.14 14.77 5.85
CA LEU A 73 -6.57 15.86 4.96
C LEU A 73 -7.87 16.52 5.44
N ALA A 74 -8.71 15.83 6.21
CA ALA A 74 -9.95 16.37 6.77
C ALA A 74 -9.71 17.16 8.07
N GLU A 75 -8.74 16.75 8.89
CA GLU A 75 -8.36 17.44 10.14
C GLU A 75 -7.60 18.75 9.91
N SER A 76 -7.09 19.01 8.70
CA SER A 76 -6.38 20.25 8.36
C SER A 76 -7.32 21.44 8.06
N GLU A 77 -8.64 21.26 8.15
CA GLU A 77 -9.64 22.28 7.77
C GLU A 77 -10.55 22.74 8.94
N GLU A 78 -10.09 22.62 10.20
CA GLU A 78 -10.80 23.13 11.40
C GLU A 78 -10.20 24.42 12.00
#